data_AF-A0A2V7CG26-F1
#
_entry.id   AF-A0A2V7CG26-F1
#
_cell.length_a   1.000
_cell.length_b   1.000
_cell.length_c   1.000
_cell.angle_alpha   90.00
_cell.angle_beta   90.00
_cell.angle_gamma   90.00
#
_symmetry.space_group_name_H-M   'P 1'
#
loop_
_entity.id
_entity.type
_entity.pdbx_description
1 polymer ?
#
loop_
_entity_poly.entity_id
_entity_poly.type
_entity_poly.pdbx_seq_one_letter_code
_entity_poly.pdbx_strand_id
1 'polypeptide(L)'
;MLVVAGSSGRVDVVRAQRFAQLGAVALAQQWFGGSGQASGICEIPVEEFVRGVDLLVEAGASRVVVVGVSRGAEGALHLAVVDDRVDGVVALSPSSVSWANVGPGLDGQMTPARSSWSWCGEPIPFVPYDPAWVDPDPPVSYRALYESSLVVFAERVGVASIPIERARAEIVAVAGGDDQMWPSLLFAQQLEARRGGVGFELIVGKDAGHRITFPGEAAAPDRAAVYAYGGSQAADDALGGVAWRAALRLAHLD
;
A
#
# COMPACT_ATOMS: atom_id res chain seq x y z
N MET A 1 -5.97 -5.94 -13.75
CA MET A 1 -5.23 -6.03 -12.48
C MET A 1 -4.01 -5.13 -12.51
N LEU A 2 -3.99 -4.06 -11.72
CA LEU A 2 -2.77 -3.28 -11.49
C LEU A 2 -2.12 -3.78 -10.19
N VAL A 3 -0.83 -4.11 -10.23
CA VAL A 3 -0.09 -4.62 -9.07
C VAL A 3 1.01 -3.64 -8.69
N VAL A 4 0.93 -3.14 -7.45
CA VAL A 4 1.81 -2.09 -6.90
C VAL A 4 2.53 -2.63 -5.67
N ALA A 5 3.85 -2.80 -5.79
CA ALA A 5 4.68 -3.28 -4.69
C ALA A 5 4.84 -2.22 -3.59
N GLY A 6 5.34 -2.63 -2.42
CA GLY A 6 5.68 -1.73 -1.32
C GLY A 6 7.00 -0.97 -1.53
N SER A 7 7.60 -0.51 -0.44
CA SER A 7 8.76 0.40 -0.44
C SER A 7 10.12 -0.21 -0.83
N SER A 8 10.14 -1.38 -1.44
CA SER A 8 11.40 -2.04 -1.83
C SER A 8 11.91 -1.67 -3.23
N GLY A 9 11.14 -0.90 -4.01
CA GLY A 9 11.48 -0.54 -5.41
C GLY A 9 11.36 -1.71 -6.40
N ARG A 10 10.83 -2.84 -5.93
CA ARG A 10 10.68 -4.06 -6.73
C ARG A 10 9.45 -3.97 -7.62
N VAL A 11 9.43 -4.77 -8.68
CA VAL A 11 8.26 -4.98 -9.52
C VAL A 11 7.68 -6.35 -9.22
N ASP A 12 6.43 -6.42 -8.75
CA ASP A 12 5.77 -7.66 -8.32
C ASP A 12 5.23 -8.49 -9.51
N VAL A 13 6.15 -8.89 -10.39
CA VAL A 13 5.84 -9.66 -11.60
C VAL A 13 5.19 -11.00 -11.27
N VAL A 14 5.66 -11.70 -10.24
CA VAL A 14 5.11 -13.00 -9.82
C VAL A 14 3.62 -12.85 -9.47
N ARG A 15 3.26 -11.84 -8.68
CA ARG A 15 1.88 -11.57 -8.30
C ARG A 15 1.01 -11.24 -9.51
N ALA A 16 1.49 -10.38 -10.41
CA ALA A 16 0.76 -10.08 -11.65
C ALA A 16 0.58 -11.33 -12.52
N GLN A 17 1.59 -12.18 -12.62
CA GLN A 17 1.50 -13.45 -13.35
C GLN A 17 0.44 -14.39 -12.77
N ARG A 18 0.25 -14.44 -11.45
CA ARG A 18 -0.81 -15.25 -10.83
C ARG A 18 -2.20 -14.83 -11.30
N PHE A 19 -2.46 -13.53 -11.40
CA PHE A 19 -3.71 -13.04 -11.97
C PHE A 19 -3.83 -13.29 -13.48
N ALA A 20 -2.72 -13.11 -14.22
CA ALA A 20 -2.71 -13.38 -15.66
C ALA A 20 -2.97 -14.85 -16.00
N GLN A 21 -2.48 -15.78 -15.18
CA GLN A 21 -2.74 -17.22 -15.30
C GLN A 21 -4.23 -17.56 -15.13
N LEU A 22 -5.01 -16.68 -14.50
CA LEU A 22 -6.46 -16.80 -14.36
C LEU A 22 -7.24 -16.00 -15.42
N GLY A 23 -6.56 -15.49 -16.45
CA GLY A 23 -7.18 -14.81 -17.58
C GLY A 23 -7.29 -13.29 -17.45
N ALA A 24 -6.77 -12.69 -16.37
CA ALA A 24 -6.78 -11.24 -16.22
C ALA A 24 -5.71 -10.55 -17.09
N VAL A 25 -6.03 -9.39 -17.66
CA VAL A 25 -5.01 -8.44 -18.09
C VAL A 25 -4.34 -7.89 -16.82
N ALA A 26 -3.03 -8.11 -16.67
CA ALA A 26 -2.30 -7.77 -15.46
C ALA A 26 -1.04 -6.95 -15.74
N LEU A 27 -0.86 -5.87 -14.98
CA LEU A 27 0.29 -4.96 -15.05
C LEU A 27 0.99 -4.92 -13.69
N ALA A 28 2.23 -5.38 -13.62
CA ALA A 28 3.11 -5.11 -12.49
C ALA A 28 3.86 -3.80 -12.76
N GLN A 29 3.56 -2.75 -11.99
CA GLN A 29 4.06 -1.41 -12.26
C GLN A 29 5.26 -1.07 -11.37
N GLN A 30 6.36 -0.62 -11.99
CA GLN A 30 7.41 0.10 -11.28
C GLN A 30 6.97 1.55 -11.07
N TRP A 31 6.97 2.03 -9.83
CA TRP A 31 6.45 3.34 -9.48
C TRP A 31 7.47 4.26 -8.81
N PHE A 32 8.65 3.75 -8.46
CA PHE A 32 9.82 4.53 -8.06
C PHE A 32 11.09 3.70 -8.25
N GLY A 33 12.26 4.36 -8.19
CA GLY A 33 13.57 3.72 -8.33
C GLY A 33 13.90 3.21 -9.74
N GLY A 34 13.01 3.42 -10.72
CA GLY A 34 13.24 3.15 -12.13
C GLY A 34 13.99 4.26 -12.85
N SER A 35 14.28 4.03 -14.14
CA SER A 35 14.89 5.05 -15.00
C SER A 35 14.02 6.31 -15.08
N GLY A 36 14.59 7.47 -14.78
CA GLY A 36 13.87 8.75 -14.77
C GLY A 36 12.94 8.97 -13.57
N GLN A 37 12.88 8.04 -12.63
CA GLN A 37 12.12 8.17 -11.38
C GLN A 37 13.02 8.59 -10.22
N ALA A 38 12.44 9.16 -9.16
CA ALA A 38 13.15 9.39 -7.90
C ALA A 38 13.67 8.06 -7.33
N SER A 39 14.85 8.08 -6.71
CA SER A 39 15.42 6.89 -6.06
C SER A 39 14.77 6.59 -4.71
N GLY A 40 14.18 7.59 -4.06
CA GLY A 40 13.29 7.43 -2.91
C GLY A 40 11.82 7.62 -3.27
N ILE A 41 10.97 7.38 -2.28
CA ILE A 41 9.53 7.62 -2.33
C ILE A 41 9.32 9.07 -1.89
N CYS A 42 9.27 10.00 -2.83
CA CYS A 42 9.16 11.42 -2.54
C CYS A 42 8.39 12.11 -3.66
N GLU A 43 7.26 12.70 -3.30
CA GLU A 43 6.35 13.43 -4.20
C GLU A 43 6.01 12.63 -5.47
N ILE A 44 5.88 11.30 -5.33
CA ILE A 44 5.54 10.41 -6.45
C ILE A 44 4.16 10.78 -6.99
N PRO A 45 4.03 11.13 -8.28
CA PRO A 45 2.74 11.51 -8.86
C PRO A 45 1.77 10.33 -8.85
N VAL A 46 0.58 10.50 -8.28
CA VAL A 46 -0.48 9.48 -8.35
C VAL A 46 -0.92 9.24 -9.81
N GLU A 47 -0.68 10.21 -10.69
CA GLU A 47 -0.82 10.12 -12.15
C GLU A 47 0.00 8.97 -12.76
N GLU A 48 1.08 8.52 -12.13
CA GLU A 48 1.79 7.32 -12.55
C GLU A 48 0.86 6.10 -12.56
N PHE A 49 0.01 5.96 -11.54
CA PHE A 49 -0.93 4.85 -11.44
C PHE A 49 -2.13 5.01 -12.37
N VAL A 50 -2.56 6.25 -12.64
CA VAL A 50 -3.60 6.55 -13.65
C VAL A 50 -3.16 6.05 -15.01
N ARG A 51 -1.90 6.25 -15.39
CA ARG A 51 -1.35 5.69 -16.64
C ARG A 51 -1.34 4.15 -16.64
N GLY A 52 -1.16 3.53 -15.49
CA GLY A 52 -1.33 2.09 -15.33
C GLY A 52 -2.77 1.64 -15.60
N VAL A 53 -3.76 2.42 -15.14
CA VAL A 53 -5.18 2.21 -15.45
C VAL A 53 -5.44 2.38 -16.95
N ASP A 54 -4.90 3.43 -17.58
CA ASP A 54 -5.03 3.67 -19.02
C ASP A 54 -4.57 2.44 -19.83
N LEU A 55 -3.37 1.92 -19.52
CA LEU A 55 -2.82 0.73 -20.19
C LEU A 55 -3.69 -0.52 -20.02
N LEU A 56 -4.28 -0.72 -18.83
CA LEU A 56 -5.19 -1.85 -18.59
C LEU A 56 -6.47 -1.71 -19.42
N VAL A 57 -7.06 -0.53 -19.46
CA VAL A 57 -8.29 -0.25 -20.22
C VAL A 57 -8.04 -0.39 -21.72
N GLU A 58 -6.93 0.16 -22.23
CA GLU A 58 -6.51 0.03 -23.64
C GLU A 58 -6.27 -1.43 -24.03
N ALA A 59 -5.73 -2.23 -23.12
CA ALA A 59 -5.55 -3.67 -23.31
C ALA A 59 -6.87 -4.48 -23.17
N GLY A 60 -8.01 -3.82 -22.95
CA GLY A 60 -9.34 -4.44 -22.91
C GLY A 60 -9.75 -5.00 -21.56
N ALA A 61 -9.15 -4.53 -20.45
CA ALA A 61 -9.63 -4.89 -19.12
C ALA A 61 -11.07 -4.39 -18.92
N SER A 62 -12.01 -5.31 -18.73
CA SER A 62 -13.43 -5.01 -18.45
C SER A 62 -13.66 -4.54 -17.01
N ARG A 63 -12.70 -4.80 -16.13
CA ARG A 63 -12.71 -4.43 -14.71
C ARG A 63 -11.30 -4.12 -14.23
N VAL A 64 -11.09 -2.99 -13.59
CA VAL A 64 -9.81 -2.52 -13.09
C VAL A 64 -9.75 -2.68 -11.57
N VAL A 65 -9.06 -3.73 -11.11
CA VAL A 65 -8.74 -3.92 -9.70
C VAL A 65 -7.26 -3.67 -9.46
N VAL A 66 -6.95 -2.94 -8.39
CA VAL A 66 -5.59 -2.62 -7.94
C VAL A 66 -5.24 -3.44 -6.71
N VAL A 67 -4.07 -4.06 -6.69
CA VAL A 67 -3.51 -4.72 -5.50
C VAL A 67 -2.27 -3.94 -5.07
N GLY A 68 -2.33 -3.33 -3.90
CA GLY A 68 -1.22 -2.55 -3.32
C GLY A 68 -0.74 -3.15 -2.01
N VAL A 69 0.58 -3.07 -1.74
CA VAL A 69 1.17 -3.49 -0.46
C VAL A 69 1.85 -2.31 0.22
N SER A 70 1.63 -2.11 1.51
CA SER A 70 2.37 -1.12 2.32
C SER A 70 2.26 0.28 1.70
N ARG A 71 3.37 0.96 1.38
CA ARG A 71 3.36 2.21 0.57
C ARG A 71 2.59 2.07 -0.74
N GLY A 72 2.68 0.93 -1.44
CA GLY A 72 1.88 0.67 -2.63
C GLY A 72 0.37 0.62 -2.36
N ALA A 73 -0.05 0.27 -1.14
CA ALA A 73 -1.44 0.37 -0.73
C ALA A 73 -1.89 1.82 -0.52
N GLU A 74 -1.03 2.70 0.04
CA GLU A 74 -1.31 4.15 0.09
C GLU A 74 -1.54 4.70 -1.34
N GLY A 75 -0.63 4.40 -2.27
CA GLY A 75 -0.76 4.83 -3.67
C GLY A 75 -2.02 4.28 -4.35
N ALA A 76 -2.38 3.02 -4.11
CA ALA A 76 -3.60 2.41 -4.65
C ALA A 76 -4.87 3.05 -4.10
N LEU A 77 -4.90 3.41 -2.81
CA LEU A 77 -6.03 4.10 -2.20
C LEU A 77 -6.17 5.53 -2.74
N HIS A 78 -5.06 6.26 -2.95
CA HIS A 78 -5.09 7.56 -3.61
C HIS A 78 -5.55 7.46 -5.06
N LEU A 79 -5.07 6.47 -5.81
CA LEU A 79 -5.55 6.22 -7.18
C LEU A 79 -7.08 6.05 -7.20
N ALA A 80 -7.63 5.23 -6.31
CA ALA A 80 -9.08 5.00 -6.25
C ALA A 80 -9.90 6.25 -5.87
N VAL A 81 -9.29 7.22 -5.20
CA VAL A 81 -9.92 8.51 -4.88
C VAL A 81 -9.98 9.43 -6.11
N VAL A 82 -9.00 9.35 -7.02
CA VAL A 82 -8.86 10.28 -8.15
C VAL A 82 -9.33 9.72 -9.49
N ASP A 83 -9.47 8.40 -9.61
CA ASP A 83 -9.87 7.73 -10.86
C ASP A 83 -11.07 6.79 -10.64
N ASP A 84 -12.23 7.26 -11.10
CA ASP A 84 -13.51 6.54 -11.03
C ASP A 84 -13.53 5.24 -11.87
N ARG A 85 -12.51 4.99 -12.71
CA ARG A 85 -12.38 3.74 -13.48
C ARG A 85 -11.85 2.58 -12.64
N VAL A 86 -11.35 2.83 -11.42
CA VAL A 86 -10.96 1.76 -10.51
C VAL A 86 -12.21 1.14 -9.89
N ASP A 87 -12.47 -0.11 -10.24
CA ASP A 87 -13.59 -0.88 -9.72
C ASP A 87 -13.33 -1.40 -8.30
N GLY A 88 -12.08 -1.72 -7.98
CA GLY A 88 -11.73 -2.26 -6.67
C GLY A 88 -10.28 -2.12 -6.26
N VAL A 89 -10.04 -2.10 -4.95
CA VAL A 89 -8.70 -2.08 -4.35
C VAL A 89 -8.56 -3.20 -3.33
N VAL A 90 -7.50 -4.00 -3.44
CA VAL A 90 -7.02 -4.89 -2.38
C VAL A 90 -5.79 -4.23 -1.74
N ALA A 91 -5.99 -3.64 -0.57
CA ALA A 91 -4.98 -2.89 0.17
C ALA A 91 -4.37 -3.80 1.26
N LEU A 92 -3.18 -4.34 0.98
CA LEU A 92 -2.46 -5.25 1.87
C LEU A 92 -1.55 -4.45 2.81
N SER A 93 -1.73 -4.65 4.12
CA SER A 93 -1.05 -3.91 5.18
C SER A 93 -1.14 -2.39 4.95
N PRO A 94 -2.35 -1.79 4.86
CA PRO A 94 -2.54 -0.41 4.41
C PRO A 94 -2.14 0.64 5.45
N SER A 95 -2.13 1.90 5.03
CA SER A 95 -2.16 3.09 5.90
C SER A 95 -3.44 3.90 5.67
N SER A 96 -3.93 4.56 6.72
CA SER A 96 -5.09 5.46 6.67
C SER A 96 -4.71 6.91 6.37
N VAL A 97 -3.42 7.24 6.43
CA VAL A 97 -2.84 8.56 6.17
C VAL A 97 -1.71 8.47 5.16
N SER A 98 -1.42 9.57 4.48
CA SER A 98 -0.19 9.71 3.68
C SER A 98 1.00 9.99 4.59
N TRP A 99 2.12 9.31 4.35
CA TRP A 99 3.36 9.50 5.13
C TRP A 99 4.39 10.36 4.41
N ALA A 100 5.30 10.95 5.19
CA ALA A 100 6.47 11.63 4.65
C ALA A 100 7.36 10.71 3.80
N ASN A 101 8.16 11.33 2.95
CA ASN A 101 9.05 10.68 2.01
C ASN A 101 10.00 9.67 2.67
N VAL A 102 10.29 8.59 1.97
CA VAL A 102 11.29 7.60 2.36
C VAL A 102 12.41 7.65 1.33
N GLY A 103 13.55 8.23 1.72
CA GLY A 103 14.66 8.49 0.81
C GLY A 103 14.49 9.78 -0.01
N PRO A 104 15.42 10.05 -0.93
CA PRO A 104 15.51 11.32 -1.63
C PRO A 104 14.52 11.45 -2.80
N GLY A 105 14.15 12.69 -3.12
CA GLY A 105 13.40 13.02 -4.35
C GLY A 105 14.28 13.13 -5.59
N LEU A 106 13.71 13.65 -6.68
CA LEU A 106 14.43 13.88 -7.95
C LEU A 106 15.60 14.86 -7.81
N ASP A 107 15.53 15.77 -6.85
CA ASP A 107 16.58 16.72 -6.48
C ASP A 107 17.70 16.11 -5.61
N GLY A 108 17.60 14.81 -5.27
CA GLY A 108 18.54 14.12 -4.40
C GLY A 108 18.40 14.48 -2.91
N GLN A 109 17.42 15.30 -2.53
CA GLN A 109 17.24 15.76 -1.15
C GLN A 109 16.25 14.88 -0.39
N MET A 110 16.57 14.58 0.87
CA MET A 110 15.67 13.88 1.79
C MET A 110 15.03 14.82 2.82
N THR A 111 15.66 15.97 3.07
CA THR A 111 15.23 16.98 4.04
C THR A 111 15.08 18.35 3.39
N PRO A 112 14.10 19.19 3.79
CA PRO A 112 13.08 18.92 4.81
C PRO A 112 12.12 17.78 4.40
N ALA A 113 11.36 17.26 5.36
CA ALA A 113 10.38 16.20 5.08
C ALA A 113 9.35 16.70 4.05
N ARG A 114 9.07 15.86 3.05
CA ARG A 114 8.11 16.07 1.97
C ARG A 114 7.09 14.94 1.95
N SER A 115 6.03 15.09 1.17
CA SER A 115 5.06 14.01 1.01
C SER A 115 5.67 12.83 0.25
N SER A 116 5.21 11.61 0.53
CA SER A 116 5.46 10.47 -0.35
C SER A 116 4.78 10.63 -1.72
N TRP A 117 3.67 11.39 -1.77
CA TRP A 117 2.76 11.43 -2.91
C TRP A 117 2.49 12.87 -3.37
N SER A 118 2.29 13.04 -4.67
CA SER A 118 1.80 14.29 -5.25
C SER A 118 0.58 14.03 -6.13
N TRP A 119 -0.23 15.07 -6.32
CA TRP A 119 -1.36 15.07 -7.25
C TRP A 119 -1.45 16.43 -7.91
N CYS A 120 -1.52 16.45 -9.24
CA CYS A 120 -1.53 17.66 -10.07
C CYS A 120 -0.34 18.60 -9.78
N GLY A 121 0.83 18.01 -9.49
CA GLY A 121 2.05 18.74 -9.15
C GLY A 121 2.11 19.27 -7.71
N GLU A 122 1.06 19.10 -6.91
CA GLU A 122 1.01 19.54 -5.52
C GLU A 122 1.25 18.36 -4.56
N PRO A 123 2.00 18.56 -3.47
CA PRO A 123 2.20 17.50 -2.48
C PRO A 123 0.89 17.17 -1.76
N ILE A 124 0.54 15.88 -1.69
CA ILE A 124 -0.60 15.43 -0.88
C ILE A 124 -0.26 15.67 0.60
N PRO A 125 -1.18 16.23 1.41
CA PRO A 125 -0.94 16.41 2.85
C PRO A 125 -0.50 15.12 3.52
N PHE A 126 0.48 15.20 4.41
CA PHE A 126 1.16 14.03 4.97
C PHE A 126 1.51 14.21 6.46
N VAL A 127 1.75 13.08 7.12
CA VAL A 127 2.28 13.00 8.49
C VAL A 127 3.81 12.84 8.43
N PRO A 128 4.60 13.78 9.01
CA PRO A 128 6.03 13.61 9.17
C PRO A 128 6.39 12.52 10.18
N TYR A 129 7.64 12.04 10.13
CA TYR A 129 8.17 11.13 11.14
C TYR A 129 8.57 11.90 12.41
N ASP A 130 8.34 11.29 13.57
CA ASP A 130 8.74 11.81 14.87
C ASP A 130 10.25 12.15 14.87
N PRO A 131 10.62 13.44 15.03
CA PRO A 131 12.02 13.87 14.98
C PRO A 131 12.84 13.38 16.17
N ALA A 132 12.19 12.90 17.25
CA ALA A 132 12.87 12.32 18.41
C ALA A 132 13.14 10.82 18.25
N TRP A 133 12.69 10.19 17.16
CA TRP A 133 12.91 8.78 16.93
C TRP A 133 14.39 8.46 16.70
N VAL A 134 14.83 7.36 17.31
CA VAL A 134 16.15 6.77 17.14
C VAL A 134 15.95 5.30 16.81
N ASP A 135 16.51 4.85 15.68
CA ASP A 135 16.41 3.45 15.28
C ASP A 135 17.00 2.53 16.36
N PRO A 136 16.26 1.51 16.83
CA PRO A 136 16.80 0.50 17.72
C PRO A 136 17.76 -0.43 16.98
N ASP A 137 18.44 -1.31 17.73
CA ASP A 137 19.25 -2.36 17.13
C ASP A 137 18.39 -3.31 16.27
N PRO A 138 18.91 -3.82 15.14
CA PRO A 138 18.18 -4.78 14.31
C PRO A 138 17.86 -6.10 15.03
N PRO A 139 16.75 -6.77 14.66
CA PRO A 139 15.80 -6.35 13.65
C PRO A 139 14.88 -5.21 14.12
N VAL A 140 14.78 -4.16 13.30
CA VAL A 140 14.06 -2.94 13.65
C VAL A 140 12.55 -3.12 13.44
N SER A 141 11.77 -2.87 14.48
CA SER A 141 10.33 -2.65 14.40
C SER A 141 10.08 -1.14 14.24
N TYR A 142 9.52 -0.72 13.10
CA TYR A 142 9.16 0.68 12.85
C TYR A 142 7.77 1.03 13.37
N ARG A 143 7.00 0.06 13.88
CA ARG A 143 5.65 0.29 14.37
C ARG A 143 5.57 1.46 15.36
N ALA A 144 6.48 1.47 16.33
CA ALA A 144 6.55 2.52 17.35
C ALA A 144 6.86 3.90 16.77
N LEU A 145 7.67 4.00 15.71
CA LEU A 145 7.91 5.25 14.99
C LEU A 145 6.61 5.81 14.42
N TYR A 146 5.84 4.99 13.72
CA TYR A 146 4.58 5.46 13.13
C TYR A 146 3.57 5.84 14.21
N GLU A 147 3.44 5.04 15.27
CA GLU A 147 2.56 5.32 16.39
C GLU A 147 2.93 6.63 17.10
N SER A 148 4.22 6.86 17.37
CA SER A 148 4.68 8.13 17.98
C SER A 148 4.47 9.32 17.04
N SER A 149 4.71 9.14 15.73
CA SER A 149 4.50 10.18 14.71
C SER A 149 3.03 10.64 14.63
N LEU A 150 2.06 9.71 14.77
CA LEU A 150 0.64 10.06 14.83
C LEU A 150 0.30 10.92 16.07
N VAL A 151 1.00 10.70 17.18
CA VAL A 151 0.80 11.48 18.43
C VAL A 151 1.47 12.85 18.31
N VAL A 152 2.72 12.90 17.85
CA VAL A 152 3.50 14.13 17.72
C VAL A 152 2.87 15.09 16.72
N PHE A 153 2.29 14.56 15.64
CA PHE A 153 1.65 15.35 14.58
C PHE A 153 0.13 15.13 14.53
N ALA A 154 -0.52 14.98 15.68
CA ALA A 154 -1.96 14.71 15.78
C ALA A 154 -2.82 15.74 15.03
N GLU A 155 -2.37 17.00 14.97
CA GLU A 155 -3.04 18.08 14.22
C GLU A 155 -2.99 17.90 12.70
N ARG A 156 -2.02 17.12 12.18
CA ARG A 156 -1.87 16.83 10.75
C ARG A 156 -2.62 15.58 10.32
N VAL A 157 -2.89 14.64 11.23
CA VAL A 157 -3.53 13.35 10.92
C VAL A 157 -4.87 13.53 10.18
N GLY A 158 -5.67 14.51 10.59
CA GLY A 158 -6.97 14.79 9.97
C GLY A 158 -6.85 15.18 8.49
N VAL A 159 -5.93 16.11 8.17
CA VAL A 159 -5.73 16.58 6.79
C VAL A 159 -4.92 15.60 5.93
N ALA A 160 -4.05 14.80 6.53
CA ALA A 160 -3.25 13.78 5.86
C ALA A 160 -4.00 12.45 5.63
N SER A 161 -5.21 12.31 6.19
CA SER A 161 -6.04 11.12 6.01
C SER A 161 -6.38 10.91 4.54
N ILE A 162 -6.29 9.66 4.08
CA ILE A 162 -6.67 9.28 2.73
C ILE A 162 -8.20 9.28 2.64
N PRO A 163 -8.82 10.11 1.78
CA PRO A 163 -10.27 10.35 1.81
C PRO A 163 -11.04 9.28 1.02
N ILE A 164 -10.92 8.02 1.45
CA ILE A 164 -11.47 6.85 0.74
C ILE A 164 -13.01 6.82 0.65
N GLU A 165 -13.71 7.65 1.42
CA GLU A 165 -15.14 7.92 1.29
C GLU A 165 -15.50 8.56 -0.05
N ARG A 166 -14.53 9.14 -0.75
CA ARG A 166 -14.69 9.71 -2.10
C ARG A 166 -14.53 8.68 -3.21
N ALA A 167 -13.89 7.54 -2.93
CA ALA A 167 -13.61 6.53 -3.94
C ALA A 167 -14.89 5.73 -4.27
N ARG A 168 -15.19 5.54 -5.56
CA ARG A 168 -16.27 4.64 -6.00
C ARG A 168 -15.90 3.16 -5.90
N ALA A 169 -14.60 2.87 -5.92
CA ALA A 169 -14.06 1.51 -5.85
C ALA A 169 -14.55 0.76 -4.61
N GLU A 170 -14.80 -0.53 -4.75
CA GLU A 170 -14.93 -1.46 -3.63
C GLU A 170 -13.54 -1.69 -2.99
N ILE A 171 -13.43 -1.58 -1.67
CA ILE A 171 -12.14 -1.65 -0.98
C ILE A 171 -12.10 -2.86 -0.06
N VAL A 172 -11.11 -3.72 -0.25
CA VAL A 172 -10.74 -4.80 0.66
C VAL A 172 -9.45 -4.41 1.36
N ALA A 173 -9.53 -4.08 2.65
CA ALA A 173 -8.37 -3.82 3.49
C ALA A 173 -7.97 -5.10 4.22
N VAL A 174 -6.70 -5.50 4.09
CA VAL A 174 -6.17 -6.71 4.70
C VAL A 174 -5.05 -6.33 5.66
N ALA A 175 -5.21 -6.67 6.93
CA ALA A 175 -4.27 -6.25 7.98
C ALA A 175 -3.83 -7.39 8.88
N GLY A 176 -2.53 -7.41 9.17
CA GLY A 176 -1.93 -8.23 10.21
C GLY A 176 -2.07 -7.56 11.58
N GLY A 177 -2.56 -8.29 12.58
CA GLY A 177 -2.67 -7.78 13.95
C GLY A 177 -1.30 -7.59 14.61
N ASP A 178 -0.32 -8.41 14.24
CA ASP A 178 1.06 -8.36 14.71
C ASP A 178 1.99 -7.65 13.71
N ASP A 179 1.49 -6.75 12.87
CA ASP A 179 2.34 -5.96 11.97
C ASP A 179 3.33 -5.09 12.78
N GLN A 180 4.63 -5.40 12.66
CA GLN A 180 5.71 -4.70 13.36
C GLN A 180 6.38 -3.62 12.50
N MET A 181 5.98 -3.45 11.23
CA MET A 181 6.45 -2.33 10.41
C MET A 181 5.64 -1.07 10.65
N TRP A 182 4.32 -1.21 10.73
CA TRP A 182 3.43 -0.11 11.09
C TRP A 182 2.09 -0.65 11.60
N PRO A 183 1.26 0.15 12.28
CA PRO A 183 0.02 -0.37 12.86
C PRO A 183 -1.09 -0.55 11.80
N SER A 184 -0.90 -1.47 10.84
CA SER A 184 -1.81 -1.66 9.70
C SER A 184 -3.23 -2.04 10.10
N LEU A 185 -3.43 -2.77 11.20
CA LEU A 185 -4.78 -3.05 11.73
C LEU A 185 -5.50 -1.77 12.20
N LEU A 186 -4.80 -0.88 12.90
CA LEU A 186 -5.35 0.43 13.31
C LEU A 186 -5.74 1.23 12.06
N PHE A 187 -4.87 1.27 11.06
CA PHE A 187 -5.12 1.99 9.82
C PHE A 187 -6.31 1.41 9.05
N ALA A 188 -6.42 0.10 8.94
CA ALA A 188 -7.53 -0.55 8.26
C ALA A 188 -8.88 -0.29 8.96
N GLN A 189 -8.90 -0.27 10.30
CA GLN A 189 -10.09 0.11 11.08
C GLN A 189 -10.47 1.58 10.90
N GLN A 190 -9.49 2.49 10.83
CA GLN A 190 -9.74 3.90 10.56
C GLN A 190 -10.31 4.13 9.15
N LEU A 191 -9.81 3.38 8.15
CA LEU A 191 -10.37 3.36 6.80
C LEU A 191 -11.82 2.86 6.82
N GLU A 192 -12.09 1.73 7.47
CA GLU A 192 -13.45 1.17 7.60
C GLU A 192 -14.44 2.19 8.21
N ALA A 193 -14.05 2.80 9.34
CA ALA A 193 -14.86 3.80 10.03
C ALA A 193 -15.13 5.02 9.16
N ARG A 194 -14.13 5.48 8.39
CA ARG A 194 -14.24 6.62 7.46
C ARG A 194 -15.16 6.30 6.28
N ARG A 195 -15.09 5.08 5.74
CA ARG A 195 -15.91 4.64 4.61
C ARG A 195 -17.38 4.43 4.97
N GLY A 196 -17.69 4.19 6.25
CA GLY A 196 -19.06 3.96 6.72
C GLY A 196 -19.64 2.60 6.31
N GLY A 197 -18.79 1.62 6.03
CA GLY A 197 -19.13 0.21 5.82
C GLY A 197 -19.65 -0.19 4.42
N VAL A 198 -20.11 0.75 3.58
CA VAL A 198 -20.61 0.39 2.23
C VAL A 198 -19.45 0.27 1.23
N GLY A 199 -19.37 -0.89 0.56
CA GLY A 199 -18.31 -1.18 -0.40
C GLY A 199 -16.92 -1.29 0.26
N PHE A 200 -16.88 -1.71 1.53
CA PHE A 200 -15.65 -1.93 2.29
C PHE A 200 -15.69 -3.31 2.96
N GLU A 201 -14.57 -4.03 2.90
CA GLU A 201 -14.36 -5.30 3.59
C GLU A 201 -13.05 -5.24 4.36
N LEU A 202 -13.10 -5.49 5.67
CA LEU A 202 -11.92 -5.62 6.52
C LEU A 202 -11.61 -7.10 6.76
N ILE A 203 -10.41 -7.55 6.37
CA ILE A 203 -9.90 -8.90 6.61
C ILE A 203 -8.72 -8.81 7.59
N VAL A 204 -8.85 -9.48 8.74
CA VAL A 204 -7.84 -9.43 9.80
C VAL A 204 -7.23 -10.80 10.05
N GLY A 205 -5.90 -10.88 9.98
CA GLY A 205 -5.14 -12.01 10.52
C GLY A 205 -4.49 -11.59 11.83
N LYS A 206 -5.08 -11.97 12.96
CA LYS A 206 -4.62 -11.52 14.30
C LYS A 206 -3.12 -11.73 14.52
N ASP A 207 -2.61 -12.89 14.13
CA ASP A 207 -1.22 -13.30 14.36
C ASP A 207 -0.35 -13.15 13.09
N ALA A 208 -0.87 -12.49 12.05
CA ALA A 208 -0.14 -12.18 10.83
C ALA A 208 0.59 -10.84 10.97
N GLY A 209 1.70 -10.69 10.26
CA GLY A 209 2.54 -9.52 10.23
C GLY A 209 2.37 -8.68 8.97
N HIS A 210 3.42 -7.97 8.59
CA HIS A 210 3.39 -7.00 7.49
C HIS A 210 3.41 -7.62 6.09
N ARG A 211 4.04 -8.79 5.92
CA ARG A 211 4.41 -9.35 4.60
C ARG A 211 3.39 -10.38 4.11
N ILE A 212 2.20 -9.90 3.75
CA ILE A 212 1.13 -10.76 3.24
C ILE A 212 1.44 -11.20 1.80
N THR A 213 1.56 -12.51 1.60
CA THR A 213 1.81 -13.17 0.30
C THR A 213 0.59 -13.96 -0.16
N PHE A 214 0.29 -13.97 -1.45
CA PHE A 214 -0.78 -14.81 -1.99
C PHE A 214 -0.31 -16.25 -2.23
N PRO A 215 -1.24 -17.24 -2.30
CA PRO A 215 -0.90 -18.62 -2.57
C PRO A 215 -0.08 -18.82 -3.86
N GLY A 216 1.08 -19.44 -3.72
CA GLY A 216 2.03 -19.71 -4.80
C GLY A 216 3.07 -18.60 -5.01
N GLU A 217 3.04 -17.52 -4.22
CA GLU A 217 4.15 -16.57 -4.15
C GLU A 217 5.23 -17.09 -3.20
N ALA A 218 6.49 -16.91 -3.58
CA ALA A 218 7.58 -17.06 -2.63
C ALA A 218 7.63 -15.81 -1.74
N ALA A 219 7.93 -16.01 -0.45
CA ALA A 219 8.27 -14.89 0.42
C ALA A 219 9.43 -14.09 -0.20
N ALA A 220 9.34 -12.76 -0.19
CA ALA A 220 10.45 -11.90 -0.60
C ALA A 220 11.72 -12.28 0.20
N PRO A 221 12.93 -12.07 -0.36
CA PRO A 221 14.17 -12.41 0.32
C PRO A 221 14.16 -11.89 1.75
N ASP A 222 14.36 -12.80 2.70
CA ASP A 222 14.08 -12.48 4.08
C ASP A 222 15.06 -11.44 4.60
N ARG A 223 14.54 -10.24 4.87
CA ARG A 223 15.28 -9.18 5.56
C ARG A 223 15.02 -9.20 7.07
N ALA A 224 14.62 -10.34 7.64
CA ALA A 224 14.39 -10.50 9.08
C ALA A 224 15.64 -10.23 9.94
N ALA A 225 16.84 -10.21 9.37
CA ALA A 225 18.04 -9.76 10.07
C ALA A 225 18.10 -8.22 10.24
N VAL A 226 17.33 -7.48 9.43
CA VAL A 226 17.30 -6.01 9.40
C VAL A 226 16.00 -5.47 9.95
N TYR A 227 14.87 -6.08 9.61
CA TYR A 227 13.53 -5.57 9.92
C TYR A 227 12.68 -6.63 10.61
N ALA A 228 11.97 -6.23 11.67
CA ALA A 228 10.96 -7.03 12.32
C ALA A 228 9.62 -6.82 11.60
N TYR A 229 9.17 -7.79 10.81
CA TYR A 229 7.89 -7.70 10.10
C TYR A 229 6.69 -8.14 10.94
N GLY A 230 6.96 -8.88 12.02
CA GLY A 230 5.95 -9.50 12.87
C GLY A 230 5.26 -10.70 12.24
N GLY A 231 4.38 -11.33 13.02
CA GLY A 231 3.64 -12.52 12.65
C GLY A 231 4.51 -13.77 12.48
N SER A 232 3.87 -14.84 12.03
CA SER A 232 4.52 -16.08 11.62
C SER A 232 4.20 -16.39 10.16
N GLN A 233 5.09 -17.11 9.47
CA GLN A 233 4.87 -17.50 8.08
C GLN A 233 3.52 -18.20 7.89
N ALA A 234 3.14 -19.10 8.82
CA ALA A 234 1.86 -19.80 8.74
C ALA A 234 0.65 -18.86 8.88
N ALA A 235 0.75 -17.83 9.72
CA ALA A 235 -0.31 -16.83 9.87
C ALA A 235 -0.39 -15.89 8.66
N ASP A 236 0.76 -15.48 8.11
CA ASP A 236 0.86 -14.67 6.90
C ASP A 236 0.29 -15.42 5.69
N ASP A 237 0.61 -16.71 5.54
CA ASP A 237 0.08 -17.56 4.47
C ASP A 237 -1.44 -17.78 4.61
N ALA A 238 -1.94 -17.97 5.83
CA ALA A 238 -3.36 -18.12 6.09
C ALA A 238 -4.12 -16.83 5.73
N LEU A 239 -3.63 -15.67 6.18
CA LEU A 239 -4.21 -14.36 5.83
C LEU A 239 -4.14 -14.12 4.32
N GLY A 240 -3.00 -14.43 3.70
CA GLY A 240 -2.78 -14.37 2.27
C GLY A 240 -3.76 -15.21 1.45
N GLY A 241 -4.08 -16.42 1.93
CA GLY A 241 -5.09 -17.28 1.30
C GLY A 241 -6.50 -16.70 1.34
N VAL A 242 -6.87 -16.03 2.44
CA VAL A 242 -8.17 -15.32 2.54
C VAL A 242 -8.18 -14.10 1.63
N ALA A 243 -7.12 -13.29 1.68
CA ALA A 243 -6.95 -12.10 0.85
C ALA A 243 -6.95 -12.43 -0.65
N TRP A 244 -6.36 -13.55 -1.04
CA TRP A 244 -6.38 -14.03 -2.42
C TRP A 244 -7.81 -14.30 -2.92
N ARG A 245 -8.62 -15.01 -2.13
CA ARG A 245 -10.03 -15.26 -2.49
C ARG A 245 -10.82 -13.96 -2.62
N ALA A 246 -10.57 -12.99 -1.74
CA ALA A 246 -11.18 -11.67 -1.83
C ALA A 246 -10.74 -10.93 -3.11
N ALA A 247 -9.45 -10.99 -3.46
CA ALA A 247 -8.93 -10.42 -4.69
C ALA A 247 -9.55 -11.04 -5.96
N LEU A 248 -9.71 -12.37 -5.99
CA LEU A 248 -10.36 -13.06 -7.11
C LEU A 248 -11.84 -12.67 -7.26
N ARG A 249 -12.58 -12.67 -6.15
CA ARG A 249 -13.98 -12.20 -6.13
C ARG A 249 -14.08 -10.76 -6.61
N LEU A 250 -13.24 -9.88 -6.09
CA LEU A 250 -13.24 -8.45 -6.46
C LEU A 250 -12.94 -8.25 -7.95
N ALA A 251 -12.12 -9.12 -8.56
CA ALA A 251 -11.73 -9.07 -9.96
C ALA A 251 -12.62 -9.91 -10.91
N HIS A 252 -13.62 -10.64 -10.40
CA HIS A 252 -14.43 -11.61 -11.14
C HIS A 252 -13.58 -12.70 -11.82
N LEU A 253 -12.68 -13.31 -11.06
CA LEU A 253 -11.75 -14.38 -11.49
C LEU A 253 -11.99 -15.71 -10.75
N ASP A 254 -13.18 -15.90 -10.18
CA ASP A 254 -13.59 -17.07 -9.39
C ASP A 254 -14.20 -18.22 -10.22
#